data_AF-A0A931HBB4-F1
#
_entry.id   AF-A0A931HBB4-F1
#
_cell.length_a   1.000
_cell.length_b   1.000
_cell.length_c   1.000
_cell.angle_alpha   90.00
_cell.angle_beta   90.00
_cell.angle_gamma   90.00
#
_symmetry.space_group_name_H-M   'P 1'
#
loop_
_entity.id
_entity.type
_entity.pdbx_description
1 polymer ?
#
loop_
_entity_poly.entity_id
_entity_poly.type
_entity_poly.pdbx_seq_one_letter_code
_entity_poly.pdbx_strand_id
1 'polypeptide(L)' 'MASTTEDFRAKTDDQLTEELVALKREQFNLRFQAATSQLEAPARIKQVRRDIARIKTLQAERSAAAK' A
#
# COMPACT_ATOMS: atom_id res chain seq x y z
N MET A 1 -8.11 -0.53 -11.67
CA MET A 1 -7.04 0.37 -12.14
C MET A 1 -5.89 0.31 -11.14
N ALA A 2 -4.65 0.15 -11.60
CA ALA A 2 -3.49 0.06 -10.72
C ALA A 2 -3.16 1.46 -10.17
N SER A 3 -3.02 1.59 -8.85
CA SER A 3 -2.55 2.85 -8.27
C SER A 3 -1.15 3.14 -8.80
N THR A 4 -0.99 4.30 -9.41
CA THR A 4 0.29 4.80 -9.89
C THR A 4 0.94 5.61 -8.79
N THR A 5 2.27 5.76 -8.86
CA THR A 5 3.00 6.56 -7.86
C THR A 5 2.51 8.01 -7.82
N GLU A 6 1.99 8.51 -8.94
CA GLU A 6 1.40 9.85 -9.08
C GLU A 6 0.15 10.01 -8.22
N ASP A 7 -0.71 8.99 -8.16
CA ASP A 7 -1.93 8.99 -7.33
C ASP A 7 -1.61 9.17 -5.85
N PHE A 8 -0.49 8.59 -5.38
CA PHE A 8 -0.03 8.75 -4.00
C PHE A 8 0.65 10.10 -3.75
N ARG A 9 1.31 10.68 -4.77
CA ARG A 9 1.93 12.01 -4.63
C ARG A 9 0.91 13.12 -4.45
N ALA A 10 -0.28 12.97 -5.04
CA ALA A 10 -1.38 13.92 -4.89
C ALA A 10 -2.03 13.91 -3.49
N LYS A 11 -1.78 12.87 -2.68
CA LYS A 11 -2.35 12.72 -1.32
C LYS A 11 -1.54 13.48 -0.27
N THR A 12 -2.21 13.93 0.78
CA THR A 12 -1.56 14.51 1.97
C THR A 12 -0.88 13.43 2.81
N ASP A 13 -0.01 13.81 3.75
CA ASP A 13 0.70 12.84 4.62
C ASP A 13 -0.27 12.04 5.51
N ASP A 14 -1.34 12.67 5.98
CA ASP A 14 -2.38 12.01 6.76
C ASP A 14 -3.15 10.98 5.91
N GLN A 15 -3.54 11.37 4.70
CA GLN A 15 -4.21 10.46 3.74
C GLN A 15 -3.31 9.28 3.36
N LEU A 16 -2.00 9.51 3.18
CA LEU A 16 -1.03 8.44 2.92
C LEU A 16 -0.92 7.48 4.12
N THR A 17 -1.02 8.00 5.33
CA THR A 17 -0.97 7.19 6.56
C THR A 17 -2.23 6.34 6.71
N GLU A 18 -3.42 6.91 6.48
CA GLU A 18 -4.68 6.19 6.47
C GLU A 18 -4.71 5.07 5.42
N GLU A 19 -4.29 5.39 4.20
CA GLU A 19 -4.18 4.43 3.10
C GLU A 19 -3.21 3.29 3.42
N LEU A 20 -2.06 3.61 4.04
CA LEU A 20 -1.09 2.63 4.49
C LEU A 20 -1.69 1.66 5.52
N VAL A 21 -2.52 2.15 6.44
CA VAL A 21 -3.23 1.30 7.41
C VAL A 21 -4.25 0.41 6.71
N ALA A 22 -5.03 0.95 5.77
CA ALA A 22 -5.99 0.19 4.99
C ALA A 22 -5.32 -0.95 4.20
N LEU A 23 -4.23 -0.64 3.48
CA LEU A 23 -3.47 -1.61 2.69
C LEU A 23 -2.81 -2.70 3.57
N LYS A 24 -2.38 -2.36 4.80
CA LYS A 24 -1.88 -3.36 5.75
C LYS A 24 -2.96 -4.32 6.22
N ARG A 25 -4.18 -3.83 6.48
CA ARG A 25 -5.33 -4.68 6.81
C ARG A 25 -5.69 -5.59 5.64
N GLU A 26 -5.70 -5.05 4.42
CA GLU A 26 -5.91 -5.85 3.21
C GLU A 26 -4.83 -6.92 3.04
N GLN A 27 -3.55 -6.57 3.23
CA GLN A 27 -2.45 -7.53 3.18
C GLN A 27 -2.63 -8.67 4.19
N PHE A 28 -3.06 -8.36 5.42
CA PHE A 28 -3.33 -9.36 6.44
C PHE A 28 -4.46 -10.31 6.00
N ASN A 29 -5.56 -9.76 5.51
CA ASN A 29 -6.70 -10.55 5.02
C ASN A 29 -6.30 -11.44 3.84
N LEU A 30 -5.52 -10.93 2.88
CA LEU A 30 -5.03 -11.73 1.75
C LEU A 30 -4.08 -12.84 2.19
N ARG A 31 -3.25 -12.61 3.21
CA ARG A 31 -2.40 -13.67 3.81
C ARG A 31 -3.24 -14.75 4.48
N PHE A 32 -4.32 -14.35 5.16
CA PHE A 32 -5.25 -15.29 5.77
C PHE A 32 -5.97 -16.14 4.71
N GLN A 33 -6.50 -15.50 3.66
CA GLN A 33 -7.15 -16.18 2.52
C GLN A 33 -6.19 -17.12 1.77
N ALA A 34 -4.91 -16.73 1.63
CA ALA A 34 -3.89 -17.58 1.06
C ALA A 34 -3.65 -18.84 1.89
N ALA A 35 -3.67 -18.73 3.22
CA ALA A 35 -3.52 -19.86 4.13
C ALA A 35 -4.73 -20.80 4.13
N THR A 36 -5.95 -20.27 3.95
CA THR A 36 -7.18 -21.07 3.85
C THR A 36 -7.45 -21.62 2.45
N SER A 37 -6.55 -21.38 1.48
CA SER A 37 -6.72 -21.77 0.06
C SER A 37 -7.97 -21.18 -0.61
N GLN A 38 -8.51 -20.08 -0.09
CA GLN A 38 -9.68 -19.37 -0.62
C GLN A 38 -9.30 -18.10 -1.40
N LEU A 39 -8.04 -18.02 -1.85
CA LEU A 39 -7.53 -16.82 -2.49
C LEU A 39 -7.93 -16.75 -3.97
N GLU A 40 -8.90 -15.89 -4.28
CA GLU A 40 -9.37 -15.70 -5.66
C GLU A 40 -8.43 -14.83 -6.52
N ALA A 41 -7.67 -13.91 -5.90
CA ALA A 41 -6.84 -12.93 -6.62
C ALA A 41 -5.36 -12.90 -6.16
N PRO A 42 -4.52 -13.89 -6.54
CA PRO A 42 -3.11 -13.93 -6.15
C PRO A 42 -2.29 -12.71 -6.60
N ALA A 43 -2.65 -12.11 -7.74
CA ALA A 43 -2.00 -10.91 -8.25
C ALA A 43 -2.16 -9.70 -7.30
N ARG A 44 -3.24 -9.67 -6.50
CA ARG A 44 -3.53 -8.59 -5.56
C ARG A 44 -2.51 -8.50 -4.44
N ILE A 45 -1.98 -9.63 -3.96
CA ILE A 45 -0.91 -9.65 -2.95
C ILE A 45 0.30 -8.85 -3.43
N LYS A 46 0.71 -9.05 -4.69
CA LYS A 46 1.84 -8.34 -5.29
C LYS A 46 1.57 -6.85 -5.46
N GLN A 47 0.34 -6.48 -5.81
CA GLN A 47 -0.09 -5.08 -5.93
C GLN A 47 -0.06 -4.39 -4.57
N VAL A 48 -0.74 -4.93 -3.55
CA VAL A 48 -0.79 -4.37 -2.20
C VAL A 48 0.62 -4.18 -1.62
N ARG A 49 1.52 -5.15 -1.82
CA ARG A 49 2.92 -5.02 -1.38
C ARG A 49 3.66 -3.87 -2.08
N ARG A 50 3.43 -3.67 -3.38
CA ARG A 50 4.03 -2.55 -4.14
C ARG A 50 3.47 -1.20 -3.70
N ASP A 51 2.17 -1.14 -3.43
CA ASP A 51 1.50 0.09 -3.02
C ASP A 51 1.98 0.54 -1.64
N ILE A 52 2.10 -0.40 -0.69
CA ILE A 52 2.73 -0.16 0.62
C ILE A 52 4.16 0.36 0.47
N ALA A 53 4.96 -0.23 -0.43
CA ALA A 53 6.33 0.20 -0.67
C ALA A 53 6.39 1.63 -1.23
N ARG A 54 5.55 1.96 -2.22
CA ARG A 54 5.46 3.30 -2.82
C ARG A 54 5.12 4.37 -1.79
N ILE A 55 4.11 4.12 -0.94
CA ILE A 55 3.72 5.06 0.12
C ILE A 55 4.89 5.31 1.08
N LYS A 56 5.55 4.25 1.53
CA LYS A 56 6.71 4.38 2.43
C LYS A 56 7.86 5.14 1.78
N THR A 57 8.14 4.92 0.50
CA THR A 57 9.16 5.67 -0.24
C THR A 57 8.80 7.15 -0.30
N LEU A 58 7.56 7.52 -0.62
CA LEU A 58 7.12 8.91 -0.64
C LEU A 58 7.20 9.57 0.73
N GLN A 59 6.82 8.87 1.81
CA GLN A 59 6.97 9.36 3.18
C GLN A 59 8.44 9.63 3.53
N ALA A 60 9.35 8.74 3.11
CA ALA A 60 10.79 8.93 3.30
C ALA A 60 11.34 10.11 2.47
N GLU A 61 10.91 10.26 1.21
CA GLU A 61 11.26 11.39 0.35
C GLU A 61 10.82 12.73 0.98
N ARG A 62 9.58 12.81 1.47
CA ARG A 62 9.05 14.00 2.15
C ARG A 62 9.79 14.31 3.45
N SER A 63 10.07 13.27 4.25
CA SER A 63 10.83 13.43 5.49
C SER A 63 12.27 13.91 5.25
N ALA A 64 12.92 13.42 4.18
CA ALA A 64 14.26 13.86 3.80
C ALA A 64 14.27 15.30 3.26
N ALA A 65 13.23 15.72 2.54
CA ALA A 65 13.09 17.09 2.04
C ALA A 65 12.72 18.12 3.11
N ALA A 66 12.07 17.68 4.20
CA ALA A 66 11.74 18.53 5.35
C ALA A 66 12.93 18.77 6.31
N LYS A 67 14.08 18.14 6.05
CA LYS A 67 15.31 18.25 6.85
C LYS A 67 16.30 19.20 6.21
#